data_AF-A0A961KVP2-F1
#
_entry.id   AF-A0A961KVP2-F1
#
_cell.length_a   1.000
_cell.length_b   1.000
_cell.length_c   1.000
_cell.angle_alpha   90.00
_cell.angle_beta   90.00
_cell.angle_gamma   90.00
#
_symmetry.space_group_name_H-M   'P 1'
#
loop_
_entity.id
_entity.type
_entity.pdbx_description
1 polymer ?
#
loop_
_entity_poly.entity_id
_entity_poly.type
_entity_poly.pdbx_seq_one_letter_code
_entity_poly.pdbx_strand_id
1 'polypeptide(L)' 'WNKVIFKMLTLKGIYGREMFETWYKMIAFVQSGLDLAPLITHRIGIDDFAAGFEVMRSGNSGKVVMDWTGA' A
#
# COMPACT_ATOMS: atom_id res chain seq x y z
N TRP A 1 11.05 -25.00 -13.27
CA TRP A 1 11.90 -25.49 -12.16
C TRP A 1 13.40 -25.30 -12.40
N ASN A 2 13.91 -25.55 -13.60
CA ASN A 2 15.33 -25.36 -13.96
C ASN A 2 15.92 -23.99 -13.57
N LYS A 3 15.17 -22.88 -13.74
CA LYS A 3 15.63 -21.55 -13.33
C LYS A 3 15.87 -21.41 -11.83
N VAL A 4 15.12 -22.14 -11.00
CA VAL A 4 15.23 -22.08 -9.53
C VAL A 4 16.36 -22.99 -9.07
N ILE A 5 16.41 -24.22 -9.59
CA ILE A 5 17.40 -25.24 -9.19
C ILE A 5 18.81 -24.86 -9.67
N PHE A 6 18.97 -24.61 -10.98
CA PHE A 6 20.30 -24.40 -11.56
C PHE A 6 20.86 -22.99 -11.37
N LYS A 7 20.03 -22.05 -10.90
CA LYS A 7 20.50 -20.72 -10.46
C LYS A 7 20.43 -20.53 -8.94
N MET A 8 20.13 -21.61 -8.20
CA MET A 8 20.07 -21.62 -6.74
C MET A 8 19.21 -20.48 -6.16
N LEU A 9 18.05 -20.22 -6.75
CA LEU A 9 17.19 -19.12 -6.30
C LEU A 9 16.48 -19.48 -5.00
N THR A 10 16.54 -18.60 -4.01
CA THR A 10 15.75 -18.70 -2.77
C THR A 10 14.36 -18.12 -2.99
N LEU A 11 13.33 -18.90 -2.66
CA LEU A 11 11.95 -18.44 -2.67
C LEU A 11 11.54 -18.07 -1.25
N LYS A 12 11.20 -16.79 -1.02
CA LYS A 12 10.60 -16.33 0.24
C LYS A 12 9.11 -16.07 0.00
N GLY A 13 8.26 -16.87 0.64
CA GLY A 13 6.83 -16.57 0.71
C GLY A 13 6.60 -15.41 1.67
N ILE A 14 5.89 -14.37 1.23
CA ILE A 14 5.49 -13.26 2.09
C ILE A 14 4.02 -13.43 2.42
N TYR A 15 3.71 -13.65 3.69
CA TYR A 15 2.35 -13.70 4.20
C TYR A 15 2.10 -12.52 5.13
N GLY A 16 1.17 -11.63 4.74
CA GLY A 16 0.83 -10.46 5.53
C GLY A 16 2.04 -9.55 5.79
N ARG A 17 2.34 -9.30 7.07
CA ARG A 17 3.45 -8.45 7.53
C ARG A 17 4.17 -9.13 8.69
N GLU A 18 5.50 -9.07 8.70
CA GLU A 18 6.27 -9.43 9.90
C GLU A 18 5.94 -8.41 10.99
N MET A 19 5.26 -8.87 12.04
CA MET A 19 4.75 -8.01 13.11
C MET A 19 5.89 -7.26 13.80
N PHE A 20 5.65 -5.98 14.08
CA PHE A 20 6.57 -5.02 14.70
C PHE A 20 7.80 -4.64 13.87
N GLU A 21 8.64 -5.59 13.46
CA GLU A 21 9.87 -5.35 12.68
C GLU A 21 9.62 -4.51 11.41
N THR A 22 8.60 -4.88 10.63
CA THR A 22 8.29 -4.17 9.38
C THR A 22 7.75 -2.76 9.65
N TRP A 23 7.03 -2.56 10.75
CA TRP A 23 6.52 -1.24 11.14
C TRP A 23 7.65 -0.29 11.53
N TYR A 24 8.61 -0.75 12.34
CA TYR A 24 9.77 0.07 12.71
C TYR A 24 10.60 0.48 11.49
N LYS A 25 10.83 -0.45 10.56
CA LYS A 25 11.53 -0.15 9.29
C LYS A 25 10.77 0.88 8.46
N MET A 26 9.46 0.74 8.31
CA MET A 26 8.66 1.69 7.54
C MET A 26 8.61 3.08 8.18
N ILE A 27 8.47 3.16 9.51
CA ILE A 27 8.51 4.44 10.24
C ILE A 27 9.88 5.10 10.04
N ALA A 28 10.97 4.35 10.18
CA ALA A 28 12.32 4.85 9.96
C ALA A 28 12.50 5.39 8.53
N PHE A 29 11.98 4.72 7.51
CA PHE A 29 12.03 5.20 6.12
C PHE A 29 11.27 6.52 5.92
N VAL A 30 10.05 6.63 6.46
CA VAL A 30 9.28 7.88 6.36
C VAL A 30 9.99 9.02 7.08
N GLN A 31 10.52 8.77 8.28
CA GLN A 31 11.28 9.78 9.04
C GLN A 31 12.60 10.18 8.37
N SER A 32 13.20 9.29 7.57
CA SER A 32 14.41 9.58 6.80
C SER A 32 14.14 10.23 5.43
N GLY A 33 12.87 10.58 5.14
CA GLY A 33 12.50 11.39 3.98
C GLY A 33 11.86 10.63 2.83
N LEU A 34 11.44 9.37 3.03
CA LEU A 34 10.60 8.68 2.05
C LEU A 34 9.22 9.34 1.99
N ASP A 35 8.97 10.10 0.92
CA ASP A 35 7.67 10.72 0.66
C ASP A 35 6.68 9.71 0.05
N LEU A 36 5.59 9.46 0.77
CA LEU A 36 4.49 8.58 0.35
C LEU A 36 3.27 9.36 -0.18
N ALA A 37 3.29 10.70 -0.12
CA ALA A 37 2.17 11.54 -0.56
C ALA A 37 1.75 11.26 -2.02
N PRO A 38 2.66 11.01 -2.99
CA PRO A 38 2.28 10.73 -4.37
C PRO A 38 1.45 9.45 -4.57
N LEU A 39 1.46 8.52 -3.60
CA LEU A 39 0.65 7.31 -3.66
C LEU A 39 -0.84 7.60 -3.41
N ILE A 40 -1.15 8.71 -2.75
CA ILE A 40 -2.52 9.14 -2.47
C ILE A 40 -3.04 9.90 -3.68
N THR A 41 -3.82 9.20 -4.50
CA THR A 41 -4.40 9.75 -5.73
C THR A 41 -5.71 10.49 -5.51
N HIS A 42 -6.48 10.10 -4.50
CA HIS A 42 -7.82 10.66 -4.25
C HIS A 42 -8.05 10.85 -2.75
N ARG A 43 -8.68 11.97 -2.40
CA ARG A 43 -9.20 12.28 -1.08
C ARG A 43 -10.65 12.69 -1.22
N ILE A 44 -11.54 11.99 -0.54
CA ILE A 44 -12.99 12.18 -0.63
C ILE A 44 -13.61 12.21 0.76
N GLY A 45 -14.80 12.79 0.90
CA GLY A 45 -15.59 12.65 2.13
C GLY A 45 -16.11 11.22 2.28
N ILE A 46 -16.42 10.81 3.51
CA ILE A 46 -16.98 9.49 3.78
C ILE A 46 -18.32 9.25 3.05
N ASP A 47 -19.13 10.29 2.85
CA ASP A 47 -20.41 10.19 2.14
C ASP A 47 -20.26 9.77 0.68
N ASP A 48 -19.08 10.04 0.07
CA ASP A 48 -18.75 9.68 -1.30
C ASP A 48 -18.12 8.26 -1.41
N PHE A 49 -18.22 7.42 -0.38
CA PHE A 49 -17.56 6.11 -0.35
C PHE A 49 -17.82 5.29 -1.62
N ALA A 50 -19.06 5.29 -2.13
CA ALA A 50 -19.46 4.54 -3.31
C ALA A 50 -18.67 4.97 -4.56
N ALA A 51 -18.52 6.28 -4.77
CA ALA A 51 -17.69 6.80 -5.86
C ALA A 51 -16.21 6.44 -5.67
N GLY A 52 -15.71 6.48 -4.43
CA GLY A 52 -14.35 6.06 -4.10
C GLY A 52 -14.06 4.59 -4.44
N PHE A 53 -15.01 3.69 -4.16
CA PHE A 53 -14.89 2.27 -4.52
C PHE A 53 -14.93 2.03 -6.03
N GLU A 54 -15.77 2.76 -6.78
CA GLU A 54 -15.81 2.65 -8.25
C GLU A 54 -14.50 3.13 -8.90
N VAL A 55 -13.93 4.23 -8.40
CA VAL A 55 -12.62 4.71 -8.85
C VAL A 55 -11.53 3.67 -8.58
N MET A 56 -11.52 3.05 -7.39
CA MET A 56 -10.59 1.97 -7.06
C MET A 56 -10.75 0.75 -8.00
N ARG A 57 -12.00 0.36 -8.28
CA ARG A 57 -12.32 -0.78 -9.17
C ARG A 57 -11.93 -0.52 -10.62
N SER A 58 -11.96 0.73 -11.07
CA SER A 58 -11.57 1.11 -12.43
C SER A 58 -10.10 0.88 -12.75
N GLY A 59 -9.25 0.74 -11.72
CA GLY A 59 -7.79 0.66 -11.86
C GLY A 59 -7.09 2.01 -12.05
N ASN A 60 -7.84 3.11 -12.21
CA ASN A 60 -7.31 4.47 -12.38
C ASN A 60 -7.08 5.17 -11.03
N SER A 61 -6.53 4.45 -10.05
CA SER A 61 -6.20 5.02 -8.74
C SER A 61 -5.04 4.27 -8.08
N GLY A 62 -4.31 4.95 -7.20
CA GLY A 62 -3.29 4.34 -6.35
C GLY A 62 -3.87 4.04 -4.96
N LYS A 63 -4.00 5.09 -4.14
CA LYS A 63 -4.69 5.04 -2.84
C LYS A 63 -5.80 6.08 -2.82
N VAL A 64 -6.98 5.66 -2.36
CA VAL A 64 -8.12 6.53 -2.04
C VAL A 64 -8.19 6.64 -0.52
N VAL A 65 -8.25 7.87 0.00
CA VAL A 65 -8.39 8.17 1.43
C VAL A 65 -9.75 8.83 1.66
N MET A 66 -10.50 8.31 2.63
CA MET A 66 -11.82 8.83 3.02
C MET A 66 -11.67 9.65 4.30
N ASP A 67 -12.15 10.88 4.29
CA ASP A 67 -12.18 11.78 5.44
C ASP A 67 -13.49 11.63 6.23
N TRP A 68 -13.37 11.56 7.55
CA TRP A 68 -14.45 11.33 8.51
C TRP A 68 -14.76 12.56 9.37
N THR A 69 -14.03 13.65 9.19
CA THR A 69 -14.14 14.83 10.07
C THR A 69 -15.38 15.69 9.83
N GLY A 70 -16.15 15.43 8.76
CA GLY A 70 -17.32 16.21 8.35
C GLY A 70 -18.68 15.52 8.53
N ALA A 71 -18.77 14.44 9.31
CA ALA A 71 -20.02 13.72 9.61
C ALA A 71 -20.71 14.25 10.88
#